data_AF-A0A928XVK2-F1
#
_entry.id   AF-A0A928XVK2-F1
#
_cell.length_a   1.000
_cell.length_b   1.000
_cell.length_c   1.000
_cell.angle_alpha   90.00
_cell.angle_beta   90.00
_cell.angle_gamma   90.00
#
_symmetry.space_group_name_H-M   'P 1'
#
loop_
_entity.id
_entity.type
_entity.pdbx_description
1 polymer ?
#
loop_
_entity_poly.entity_id
_entity_poly.type
_entity_poly.pdbx_seq_one_letter_code
_entity_poly.pdbx_strand_id
1 'polypeptide(L)'
;MPHLNQVYDALAGCPENGPFGDAVFRLVDALILEMGEEGIADRVVDATPSAVPWSQIANILGIMIWSTTDNGADGIVRAAENWLVDAKDERRAFVALHLDVYPFTDPSQMKVVLGRVSSIHPSLAETCKAMISSREKNE
;
A
#
# COMPACT_ATOMS: atom_id res chain seq x y z
N MET A 1 10.20 -16.22 2.58
CA MET A 1 11.14 -15.07 2.54
C MET A 1 11.53 -14.72 3.96
N PRO A 2 12.80 -14.91 4.35
CA PRO A 2 13.23 -14.70 5.72
C PRO A 2 13.12 -13.23 6.16
N HIS A 3 13.44 -12.28 5.28
CA HIS A 3 13.36 -10.85 5.63
C HIS A 3 11.92 -10.34 5.75
N LEU A 4 10.98 -10.84 4.94
CA LEU A 4 9.58 -10.43 5.03
C LEU A 4 8.95 -10.73 6.40
N ASN A 5 9.20 -11.94 6.94
CA ASN A 5 8.71 -12.29 8.28
C ASN A 5 9.37 -11.43 9.37
N GLN A 6 10.67 -11.14 9.25
CA GLN A 6 11.37 -10.27 10.19
C GLN A 6 10.84 -8.83 10.16
N VAL A 7 10.44 -8.33 8.99
CA VAL A 7 9.77 -7.02 8.87
C VAL A 7 8.44 -7.03 9.62
N TYR A 8 7.62 -8.08 9.47
CA TYR A 8 6.36 -8.19 10.23
C TYR A 8 6.58 -8.26 11.74
N ASP A 9 7.56 -9.04 12.19
CA ASP A 9 7.90 -9.13 13.62
C ASP A 9 8.35 -7.77 14.17
N ALA A 10 9.14 -7.02 13.40
CA ALA A 10 9.58 -5.68 13.78
C ALA A 10 8.42 -4.66 13.81
N LEU A 11 7.47 -4.77 12.87
CA LEU A 11 6.27 -3.92 12.84
C LEU A 11 5.29 -4.24 13.96
N ALA A 12 5.15 -5.50 14.37
CA ALA A 12 4.30 -5.90 15.49
C ALA A 12 4.75 -5.27 16.82
N GLY A 13 6.04 -4.92 16.94
CA GLY A 13 6.58 -4.19 18.09
C GLY A 13 6.41 -2.67 18.03
N CYS A 14 5.91 -2.12 16.93
CA CYS A 14 5.73 -0.68 16.75
C CYS A 14 4.30 -0.24 17.13
N PRO A 15 4.11 0.95 17.73
CA PRO A 15 2.78 1.53 17.92
C PRO A 15 2.12 1.80 16.55
N GLU A 16 0.80 1.61 16.42
CA GLU A 16 0.04 1.82 15.17
C GLU A 16 0.24 3.20 14.52
N ASN A 17 0.70 4.21 15.28
CA ASN A 17 0.98 5.57 14.81
C ASN A 17 2.33 6.13 15.32
N GLY A 18 3.28 5.24 15.63
CA GLY A 18 4.62 5.61 16.12
C GLY A 18 5.66 5.65 15.00
N PRO A 19 6.80 6.35 15.19
CA PRO A 19 7.89 6.29 14.22
C PRO A 19 8.44 4.86 14.11
N PHE A 20 8.67 4.39 12.88
CA PHE A 20 9.39 3.15 12.66
C PHE A 20 10.85 3.34 13.09
N GLY A 21 11.40 2.37 13.83
CA GLY A 21 12.81 2.39 14.20
C GLY A 21 13.72 2.02 13.03
N ASP A 22 14.98 2.44 13.05
CA ASP A 22 16.00 2.16 12.02
C ASP A 22 16.12 0.67 11.64
N ALA A 23 15.78 -0.24 12.57
CA ALA A 23 15.79 -1.67 12.31
C ALA A 23 14.77 -2.08 11.23
N VAL A 24 13.59 -1.46 11.20
CA VAL A 24 12.56 -1.73 10.19
C VAL A 24 13.06 -1.30 8.82
N PHE A 25 13.64 -0.09 8.72
CA PHE A 25 14.20 0.41 7.47
C PHE A 25 15.30 -0.50 6.91
N ARG A 26 16.25 -0.93 7.75
CA ARG A 26 17.30 -1.88 7.32
C ARG A 26 16.73 -3.20 6.82
N LEU A 27 15.67 -3.70 7.45
CA LEU A 27 15.01 -4.94 7.01
C LEU A 27 14.25 -4.74 5.69
N VAL A 28 13.62 -3.59 5.50
CA VAL A 28 12.97 -3.22 4.23
C VAL A 28 14.00 -3.08 3.11
N ASP A 29 15.13 -2.44 3.35
CA ASP A 29 16.21 -2.32 2.35
C ASP A 29 16.75 -3.71 1.96
N ALA A 30 16.94 -4.60 2.94
CA ALA A 30 17.34 -5.99 2.67
C ALA A 30 16.28 -6.77 1.89
N LEU A 31 14.99 -6.52 2.16
CA LEU A 31 13.87 -7.13 1.45
C LEU A 31 13.78 -6.64 0.00
N ILE A 32 13.97 -5.33 -0.25
CA ILE A 32 14.06 -4.76 -1.61
C ILE A 32 15.24 -5.37 -2.36
N LEU A 33 16.39 -5.54 -1.70
CA LEU A 33 17.56 -6.17 -2.33
C LEU A 33 17.32 -7.66 -2.66
N GLU A 34 16.61 -8.40 -1.80
CA GLU A 34 16.26 -9.81 -2.02
C GLU A 34 15.25 -9.97 -3.16
N MET A 35 14.23 -9.11 -3.21
CA MET A 35 13.12 -9.23 -4.15
C MET A 35 13.42 -8.51 -5.48
N GLY A 36 14.13 -7.40 -5.48
CA GLY A 36 14.15 -6.44 -6.58
C GLY A 36 12.87 -5.61 -6.66
N GLU A 37 12.94 -4.47 -7.33
CA GLU A 37 11.86 -3.45 -7.32
C GLU A 37 10.70 -3.78 -8.27
N GLU A 38 10.98 -4.45 -9.39
CA GLU A 38 9.96 -4.77 -10.40
C GLU A 38 8.89 -5.70 -9.82
N GLY A 39 7.62 -5.27 -9.85
CA GLY A 39 6.50 -6.03 -9.31
C GLY A 39 6.64 -6.37 -7.82
N ILE A 40 7.41 -5.58 -7.06
CA ILE A 40 7.65 -5.85 -5.63
C ILE A 40 6.35 -5.85 -4.83
N ALA A 41 5.41 -4.95 -5.15
CA ALA A 41 4.15 -4.82 -4.41
C ALA A 41 3.29 -6.10 -4.50
N ASP A 42 3.09 -6.65 -5.71
CA ASP A 42 2.37 -7.90 -5.89
C ASP A 42 3.05 -9.05 -5.15
N ARG A 43 4.38 -9.15 -5.26
CA ARG A 43 5.14 -10.23 -4.61
C ARG A 43 5.12 -10.16 -3.09
N VAL A 44 5.15 -8.95 -2.51
CA VAL A 44 5.00 -8.76 -1.06
C VAL A 44 3.61 -9.22 -0.63
N VAL A 45 2.56 -8.76 -1.29
CA VAL A 45 1.17 -9.15 -0.97
C VAL A 45 0.99 -10.67 -1.09
N ASP A 46 1.46 -11.28 -2.18
CA ASP A 46 1.28 -12.71 -2.44
C ASP A 46 2.10 -13.60 -1.49
N ALA A 47 3.23 -13.10 -1.00
CA ALA A 47 4.05 -13.79 -0.01
C ALA A 47 3.57 -13.58 1.43
N THR A 48 2.63 -12.67 1.65
CA THR A 48 2.14 -12.33 2.98
C THR A 48 1.23 -13.44 3.54
N PRO A 49 1.50 -13.97 4.75
CA PRO A 49 0.57 -14.90 5.40
C PRO A 49 -0.79 -14.26 5.67
N SER A 50 -1.87 -15.03 5.52
CA SER A 50 -3.25 -14.51 5.69
C SER A 50 -3.58 -14.01 7.10
N ALA A 51 -2.77 -14.33 8.10
CA ALA A 51 -2.91 -13.87 9.47
C ALA A 51 -2.39 -12.44 9.70
N VAL A 52 -1.58 -11.91 8.78
CA VAL A 52 -1.04 -10.56 8.88
C VAL A 52 -2.14 -9.53 8.58
N PRO A 53 -2.34 -8.51 9.44
CA PRO A 53 -3.25 -7.42 9.17
C PRO A 53 -2.86 -6.65 7.89
N TRP A 54 -3.82 -6.32 7.04
CA TRP A 54 -3.54 -5.65 5.77
C TRP A 54 -2.96 -4.24 5.96
N SER A 55 -3.23 -3.59 7.10
CA SER A 55 -2.59 -2.33 7.50
C SER A 55 -1.08 -2.47 7.64
N GLN A 56 -0.56 -3.61 8.11
CA GLN A 56 0.88 -3.84 8.16
C GLN A 56 1.47 -3.98 6.76
N ILE A 57 0.75 -4.59 5.82
CA ILE A 57 1.19 -4.68 4.42
C ILE A 57 1.29 -3.28 3.82
N ALA A 58 0.28 -2.43 4.04
CA ALA A 58 0.29 -1.03 3.62
C ALA A 58 1.48 -0.26 4.22
N ASN A 59 1.77 -0.46 5.51
CA ASN A 59 2.95 0.15 6.16
C ASN A 59 4.26 -0.28 5.52
N ILE A 60 4.44 -1.58 5.22
CA ILE A 60 5.65 -2.07 4.54
C ILE A 60 5.81 -1.40 3.19
N LEU A 61 4.76 -1.42 2.36
CA LEU A 61 4.81 -0.81 1.03
C LEU A 61 5.03 0.70 1.12
N GLY A 62 4.44 1.37 2.11
CA GLY A 62 4.65 2.78 2.41
C GLY A 62 6.12 3.10 2.75
N ILE A 63 6.79 2.25 3.52
CA ILE A 63 8.23 2.38 3.77
C ILE A 63 9.03 2.11 2.49
N MET A 64 8.71 1.04 1.76
CA MET A 64 9.40 0.67 0.52
C MET A 64 9.36 1.77 -0.55
N ILE A 65 8.25 2.51 -0.62
CA ILE A 65 8.12 3.67 -1.50
C ILE A 65 9.27 4.65 -1.28
N TRP A 66 9.73 4.88 -0.05
CA TRP A 66 10.84 5.80 0.22
C TRP A 66 12.23 5.15 0.21
N SER A 67 12.29 3.81 0.12
CA SER A 67 13.55 3.03 0.08
C SER A 67 13.94 2.57 -1.33
N THR A 68 13.05 2.70 -2.32
CA THR A 68 13.29 2.30 -3.72
C THR A 68 13.95 3.41 -4.52
N THR A 69 14.61 3.04 -5.62
CA THR A 69 15.40 3.99 -6.43
C THR A 69 14.58 5.07 -7.13
N ASP A 70 13.30 4.83 -7.36
CA ASP A 70 12.36 5.69 -8.08
C ASP A 70 11.24 6.26 -7.19
N ASN A 71 11.40 6.18 -5.87
CA ASN A 71 10.36 6.44 -4.89
C ASN A 71 9.08 5.61 -5.10
N GLY A 72 9.22 4.35 -5.49
CA GLY A 72 8.16 3.36 -5.62
C GLY A 72 7.28 3.55 -6.84
N ALA A 73 7.63 4.47 -7.76
CA ALA A 73 6.81 4.86 -8.89
C ALA A 73 6.41 3.67 -9.77
N ASP A 74 7.38 2.87 -10.20
CA ASP A 74 7.16 1.75 -11.12
C ASP A 74 6.74 0.46 -10.40
N GLY A 75 7.30 0.20 -9.22
CA GLY A 75 7.10 -1.05 -8.49
C GLY A 75 5.87 -1.10 -7.58
N ILE A 76 5.45 0.03 -7.03
CA ILE A 76 4.44 0.09 -5.96
C ILE A 76 3.27 0.99 -6.32
N VAL A 77 3.51 2.25 -6.69
CA VAL A 77 2.46 3.22 -7.02
C VAL A 77 1.65 2.74 -8.22
N ARG A 78 2.33 2.27 -9.28
CA ARG A 78 1.67 1.69 -10.45
C ARG A 78 0.87 0.44 -10.13
N ALA A 79 1.36 -0.42 -9.24
CA ALA A 79 0.64 -1.62 -8.81
C ALA A 79 -0.63 -1.24 -8.03
N ALA A 80 -0.52 -0.28 -7.09
CA ALA A 80 -1.64 0.24 -6.34
C ALA A 80 -2.71 0.88 -7.24
N GLU A 81 -2.31 1.64 -8.26
CA GLU A 81 -3.23 2.18 -9.28
C GLU A 81 -3.98 1.04 -9.97
N ASN A 82 -3.26 0.04 -10.48
CA ASN A 82 -3.85 -1.10 -11.17
C ASN A 82 -4.82 -1.88 -10.27
N TRP A 83 -4.50 -2.07 -8.99
CA TRP A 83 -5.37 -2.76 -8.05
C TRP A 83 -6.69 -2.03 -7.83
N LEU A 84 -6.66 -0.70 -7.76
CA LEU A 84 -7.86 0.14 -7.64
C LEU A 84 -8.68 0.17 -8.94
N VAL A 85 -8.01 0.26 -10.09
CA VAL A 85 -8.66 0.24 -11.40
C VAL A 85 -9.33 -1.10 -11.67
N ASP A 86 -8.67 -2.22 -11.33
CA ASP A 86 -9.25 -3.55 -11.51
C ASP A 86 -10.34 -3.84 -10.48
N ALA A 87 -10.16 -3.40 -9.24
CA ALA A 87 -11.07 -3.58 -8.11
C ALA A 87 -11.49 -5.05 -7.86
N LYS A 88 -10.69 -6.03 -8.31
CA LYS A 88 -11.03 -7.47 -8.20
C LYS A 88 -10.78 -8.04 -6.81
N ASP A 89 -9.73 -7.57 -6.16
CA ASP A 89 -9.27 -8.07 -4.86
C ASP A 89 -9.44 -6.97 -3.81
N GLU A 90 -10.32 -7.24 -2.83
CA GLU A 90 -10.61 -6.32 -1.72
C GLU A 90 -9.36 -6.01 -0.90
N ARG A 91 -8.44 -6.97 -0.73
CA ARG A 91 -7.22 -6.79 0.08
C ARG A 91 -6.26 -5.84 -0.60
N ARG A 92 -6.04 -6.06 -1.89
CA ARG A 92 -5.17 -5.19 -2.70
C ARG A 92 -5.75 -3.78 -2.80
N ALA A 93 -7.08 -3.67 -2.93
CA ALA A 93 -7.77 -2.38 -2.88
C ALA A 93 -7.61 -1.71 -1.49
N PHE A 94 -7.79 -2.45 -0.40
CA PHE A 94 -7.55 -1.93 0.95
C PHE A 94 -6.13 -1.39 1.09
N VAL A 95 -5.12 -2.18 0.72
CA VAL A 95 -3.71 -1.77 0.81
C VAL A 95 -3.47 -0.50 0.01
N ALA A 96 -3.93 -0.43 -1.24
CA ALA A 96 -3.78 0.75 -2.08
C ALA A 96 -4.44 2.02 -1.51
N LEU A 97 -5.60 1.90 -0.84
CA LEU A 97 -6.29 3.02 -0.19
C LEU A 97 -5.58 3.53 1.07
N HIS A 98 -4.69 2.73 1.67
CA HIS A 98 -3.95 3.06 2.89
C HIS A 98 -2.48 3.38 2.62
N LEU A 99 -2.06 3.50 1.36
CA LEU A 99 -0.75 4.05 1.04
C LEU A 99 -0.79 5.59 1.18
N ASP A 100 0.22 6.15 1.83
CA ASP A 100 0.37 7.61 1.98
C ASP A 100 0.70 8.32 0.65
N VAL A 101 0.96 7.56 -0.42
CA VAL A 101 1.14 8.08 -1.77
C VAL A 101 -0.05 7.76 -2.64
N TYR A 102 -0.61 8.80 -3.26
CA TYR A 102 -1.83 8.68 -4.01
C TYR A 102 -1.57 8.46 -5.50
N PRO A 103 -2.09 7.37 -6.13
CA PRO A 103 -1.66 6.99 -7.47
C PRO A 103 -2.29 7.80 -8.61
N PHE A 104 -3.46 8.44 -8.41
CA PHE A 104 -4.15 9.12 -9.50
C PHE A 104 -3.76 10.60 -9.62
N THR A 105 -3.27 10.98 -10.79
CA THR A 105 -2.98 12.38 -11.12
C THR A 105 -4.25 13.15 -11.49
N ASP A 106 -5.22 12.51 -12.16
CA ASP A 106 -6.50 13.13 -12.55
C ASP A 106 -7.58 12.95 -11.45
N PRO A 107 -8.08 14.06 -10.87
CA PRO A 107 -9.18 14.02 -9.89
C PRO A 107 -10.48 13.42 -10.43
N SER A 108 -10.74 13.52 -11.73
CA SER A 108 -11.96 12.96 -12.33
C SER A 108 -11.87 11.45 -12.43
N GLN A 109 -10.76 10.92 -12.97
CA GLN A 109 -10.45 9.49 -12.96
C GLN A 109 -10.52 8.93 -11.54
N MET A 110 -9.97 9.66 -10.57
CA MET A 110 -10.02 9.29 -9.16
C MET A 110 -11.44 9.03 -8.66
N LYS A 111 -12.36 9.99 -8.86
CA LYS A 111 -13.75 9.87 -8.37
C LYS A 111 -14.45 8.66 -9.00
N VAL A 112 -14.20 8.42 -10.29
CA VAL A 112 -14.76 7.27 -11.00
C VAL A 112 -14.24 5.95 -10.42
N VAL A 113 -12.92 5.83 -10.23
CA VAL A 113 -12.30 4.61 -9.69
C VAL A 113 -12.76 4.35 -8.26
N LEU A 114 -12.69 5.33 -7.37
CA LEU A 114 -13.13 5.18 -5.97
C LEU A 114 -14.63 4.91 -5.86
N GLY A 115 -15.45 5.52 -6.71
CA GLY A 115 -16.88 5.21 -6.83
C GLY A 115 -17.11 3.75 -7.22
N ARG A 116 -16.32 3.22 -8.16
CA ARG A 116 -16.40 1.81 -8.53
C ARG A 116 -15.91 0.88 -7.42
N VAL A 117 -14.78 1.17 -6.78
CA VAL A 117 -14.24 0.37 -5.66
C VAL A 117 -15.26 0.29 -4.53
N SER A 118 -15.85 1.41 -4.10
CA SER A 118 -16.87 1.44 -3.05
C SER A 118 -18.15 0.67 -3.42
N SER A 119 -18.50 0.60 -4.71
CA SER A 119 -19.64 -0.19 -5.17
C SER A 119 -19.37 -1.69 -5.18
N ILE A 120 -18.13 -2.11 -5.46
CA ILE A 120 -17.74 -3.54 -5.51
C ILE A 120 -17.43 -4.05 -4.10
N HIS A 121 -16.78 -3.22 -3.28
CA HIS A 121 -16.34 -3.54 -1.91
C HIS A 121 -16.97 -2.57 -0.91
N PRO A 122 -18.21 -2.85 -0.43
CA PRO A 122 -18.92 -1.95 0.48
C PRO A 122 -18.19 -1.65 1.80
N SER A 123 -17.33 -2.56 2.25
CA SER A 123 -16.43 -2.39 3.40
C SER A 123 -15.47 -1.20 3.26
N LEU A 124 -15.08 -0.85 2.03
CA LEU A 124 -14.15 0.24 1.70
C LEU A 124 -14.87 1.55 1.39
N ALA A 125 -16.21 1.57 1.40
CA ALA A 125 -16.99 2.70 0.90
C ALA A 125 -16.75 3.99 1.68
N GLU A 126 -16.62 3.92 3.00
CA GLU A 126 -16.35 5.09 3.84
C GLU A 126 -14.95 5.67 3.58
N THR A 127 -13.93 4.81 3.42
CA THR A 127 -12.57 5.24 3.04
C THR A 127 -12.57 5.92 1.67
N CYS A 128 -13.20 5.31 0.67
CA CYS A 128 -13.32 5.90 -0.66
C CYS A 128 -14.01 7.28 -0.63
N LYS A 129 -15.12 7.41 0.10
CA LYS A 129 -15.83 8.70 0.26
C LYS A 129 -14.95 9.75 0.95
N ALA A 130 -14.26 9.38 2.02
CA ALA A 130 -13.37 10.28 2.75
C ALA A 130 -12.25 10.82 1.83
N MET A 131 -11.66 9.97 0.99
CA MET A 131 -10.64 10.39 0.02
C MET A 131 -11.21 11.33 -1.06
N ILE A 132 -12.38 11.01 -1.63
CA ILE A 132 -13.05 11.90 -2.59
C ILE A 132 -13.29 13.28 -1.97
N SER A 133 -13.89 13.32 -0.78
CA SER A 133 -14.20 14.58 -0.09
C SER A 133 -12.96 15.36 0.35
N SER A 134 -11.87 14.68 0.72
CA SER A 134 -10.60 15.32 1.05
C SER A 134 -10.02 16.06 -0.16
N ARG A 135 -10.08 15.45 -1.35
CA ARG A 135 -9.58 16.05 -2.58
C ARG A 135 -10.37 17.29 -2.98
N GLU A 136 -11.69 17.23 -2.90
CA GLU A 136 -12.58 18.36 -3.22
C GLU A 136 -12.39 19.57 -2.30
N LYS A 137 -11.86 19.37 -1.09
CA LYS A 137 -11.55 20.48 -0.16
C LYS A 137 -10.21 21.15 -0.43
N ASN A 138 -9.33 20.48 -1.19
CA ASN A 138 -7.98 20.94 -1.51
C ASN A 138 -7.86 21.48 -2.95
N GLU A 139 -8.96 21.50 -3.71
CA GLU A 139 -9.12 22.18 -5.01
C GLU A 139 -9.68 23.59 -4.81
#